data_AF-A0A957IWG7-F1
#
_entry.id   AF-A0A957IWG7-F1
#
_cell.length_a   1.000
_cell.length_b   1.000
_cell.length_c   1.000
_cell.angle_alpha   90.00
_cell.angle_beta   90.00
_cell.angle_gamma   90.00
#
_symmetry.space_group_name_H-M   'P 1'
#
loop_
_entity.id
_entity.type
_entity.pdbx_description
1 polymer ?
#
loop_
_entity_poly.entity_id
_entity_poly.type
_entity_poly.pdbx_seq_one_letter_code
_entity_poly.pdbx_strand_id
1 'polypeptide(L)'
;FTLIVVSIAVFAVTEIAPGNIAVNTLGNTITPAQEASFNAQHGLGESARTRYIRWLFGSDWQAEELVGHPITRIFDEQSGQYSWWAVAEDGSLFQNSTVDGEQIIRSVRQPDGTLVAEPVPGNPWTVNDEGVEVFWGVDDDGHAAMWVRGDDLETWKLTAATWTSAA
;
A
#
# COMPACT_ATOMS: atom_id res chain seq x y z
N PHE A 1 6.11 -27.01 13.47
CA PHE A 1 4.67 -27.23 13.70
C PHE A 1 4.14 -26.41 14.87
N THR A 2 4.75 -26.49 16.07
CA THR A 2 4.32 -25.75 17.26
C THR A 2 4.21 -24.24 17.06
N LEU A 3 5.17 -23.60 16.38
CA LEU A 3 5.15 -22.16 16.13
C LEU A 3 3.95 -21.70 15.28
N ILE A 4 3.51 -22.50 14.31
CA ILE A 4 2.36 -22.19 13.44
C ILE A 4 1.06 -22.25 14.26
N VAL A 5 0.93 -23.26 15.13
CA VAL A 5 -0.26 -23.38 16.00
C VAL A 5 -0.30 -22.23 17.00
N VAL A 6 0.84 -21.86 17.58
CA VAL A 6 0.95 -20.71 18.48
C VAL A 6 0.62 -19.40 17.77
N SER A 7 1.11 -19.18 16.54
CA SER A 7 0.82 -17.95 15.78
C SER A 7 -0.65 -17.83 15.43
N ILE A 8 -1.31 -18.93 15.02
CA ILE A 8 -2.76 -18.95 14.80
C ILE A 8 -3.51 -18.63 16.11
N ALA A 9 -3.09 -19.19 17.24
CA ALA A 9 -3.74 -18.94 18.52
C ALA A 9 -3.60 -17.48 18.98
N VAL A 10 -2.40 -16.88 18.85
CA VAL A 10 -2.17 -15.46 19.15
C VAL A 10 -3.04 -14.57 18.26
N PHE A 11 -3.05 -14.82 16.95
CA PHE A 11 -3.86 -14.05 16.01
C PHE A 11 -5.37 -14.20 16.29
N ALA A 12 -5.84 -15.41 16.59
CA ALA A 12 -7.23 -15.64 16.95
C ALA A 12 -7.62 -14.88 18.22
N VAL A 13 -6.76 -14.85 19.24
CA VAL A 13 -7.00 -14.08 20.46
C VAL A 13 -7.05 -12.57 20.18
N THR A 14 -6.20 -12.05 19.29
CA THR A 14 -6.25 -10.63 18.90
C THR A 14 -7.50 -10.29 18.09
N GLU A 15 -7.98 -11.21 17.24
CA GLU A 15 -9.20 -11.05 16.45
C GLU A 15 -10.47 -11.12 17.32
N ILE A 16 -10.40 -11.85 18.45
CA ILE A 16 -11.49 -11.99 19.43
C ILE A 16 -11.54 -10.81 20.42
N ALA A 17 -10.64 -9.83 20.31
CA ALA A 17 -10.70 -8.59 21.09
C ALA A 17 -12.12 -7.96 21.00
N PRO A 18 -12.64 -7.38 22.10
CA PRO A 18 -14.05 -7.45 22.40
C PRO A 18 -14.88 -6.48 21.55
N GLY A 19 -15.56 -6.98 20.53
CA GLY A 19 -16.60 -6.24 19.79
C GLY A 19 -16.11 -5.53 18.54
N ASN A 20 -17.07 -4.98 17.78
CA ASN A 20 -16.81 -4.28 16.53
C ASN A 20 -15.82 -3.12 16.77
N ILE A 21 -14.60 -3.25 16.24
CA ILE A 21 -13.51 -2.30 16.46
C ILE A 21 -13.93 -0.89 16.02
N ALA A 22 -14.67 -0.76 14.92
CA ALA A 22 -15.21 0.52 14.48
C ALA A 22 -16.15 1.14 15.52
N VAL A 23 -17.05 0.35 16.13
CA VAL A 23 -17.98 0.81 17.17
C VAL A 23 -17.26 1.16 18.47
N ASN A 24 -16.24 0.38 18.84
CA ASN A 24 -15.43 0.65 20.03
C ASN A 24 -14.57 1.91 19.90
N THR A 25 -14.09 2.21 18.69
CA THR A 25 -13.24 3.37 18.42
C THR A 25 -14.05 4.63 18.12
N LEU A 26 -15.09 4.52 17.30
CA LEU A 26 -15.88 5.65 16.80
C LEU A 26 -17.21 5.85 17.57
N GLY A 27 -17.59 4.91 18.43
CA GLY A 27 -18.78 4.99 19.29
C GLY A 27 -20.02 4.27 18.73
N ASN A 28 -21.02 4.09 19.58
CA ASN A 28 -22.26 3.34 19.28
C ASN A 28 -23.22 4.04 18.31
N THR A 29 -22.88 5.22 17.78
CA THR A 29 -23.74 6.02 16.88
C THR A 29 -23.21 6.10 15.46
N ILE A 30 -22.27 5.21 15.08
CA ILE A 30 -21.68 5.23 13.75
C ILE A 30 -22.68 4.77 12.70
N THR A 31 -22.64 5.39 11.52
CA THR A 31 -23.41 4.90 10.38
C THR A 31 -22.74 3.66 9.77
N PRO A 32 -23.50 2.75 9.13
CA PRO A 32 -22.91 1.61 8.42
C PRO A 32 -21.88 2.01 7.35
N ALA A 33 -22.04 3.19 6.75
CA ALA A 33 -21.08 3.71 5.77
C ALA A 33 -19.76 4.15 6.44
N GLN A 34 -19.82 4.82 7.59
CA GLN A 34 -18.64 5.17 8.37
C GLN A 34 -17.93 3.94 8.92
N GLU A 35 -18.70 2.94 9.36
CA GLU A 35 -18.19 1.64 9.77
C GLU A 35 -17.45 0.94 8.63
N ALA A 36 -18.07 0.85 7.44
CA ALA A 36 -17.47 0.22 6.28
C ALA A 36 -16.20 0.95 5.83
N SER A 37 -16.21 2.29 5.82
CA SER A 37 -15.03 3.09 5.50
C SER A 37 -13.91 2.88 6.53
N PHE A 38 -14.21 2.88 7.83
CA PHE A 38 -13.23 2.58 8.88
C PHE A 38 -12.65 1.18 8.71
N ASN A 39 -13.51 0.18 8.50
CA ASN A 39 -13.08 -1.19 8.29
C ASN A 39 -12.24 -1.35 7.02
N ALA A 40 -12.56 -0.61 5.96
CA ALA A 40 -11.81 -0.58 4.72
C ALA A 40 -10.47 0.15 4.86
N GLN A 41 -10.35 1.16 5.72
CA GLN A 41 -9.07 1.83 5.99
C GLN A 41 -8.14 0.99 6.87
N HIS A 42 -8.71 0.19 7.79
CA HIS A 42 -7.96 -0.62 8.75
C HIS A 42 -7.87 -2.12 8.39
N GLY A 43 -8.33 -2.50 7.19
CA GLY A 43 -8.33 -3.88 6.69
C GLY A 43 -9.17 -4.87 7.48
N LEU A 44 -10.08 -4.36 8.31
CA LEU A 44 -11.01 -5.16 9.10
C LEU A 44 -12.14 -5.76 8.24
N GLY A 45 -12.38 -5.19 7.04
CA GLY A 45 -13.32 -5.72 6.05
C GLY A 45 -12.80 -6.93 5.26
N GLU A 46 -11.49 -7.21 5.30
CA GLU A 46 -10.86 -8.33 4.59
C GLU A 46 -11.21 -9.68 5.24
N SER A 47 -10.93 -10.79 4.54
CA SER A 47 -11.07 -12.11 5.16
C SER A 47 -10.03 -12.31 6.27
N ALA A 48 -10.39 -12.99 7.36
CA ALA A 48 -9.45 -13.29 8.46
C ALA A 48 -8.20 -14.05 7.98
N ARG A 49 -8.34 -14.84 6.91
CA ARG A 49 -7.20 -15.53 6.26
C ARG A 49 -6.24 -14.54 5.61
N THR A 50 -6.76 -13.56 4.86
CA THR A 50 -5.95 -12.50 4.23
C THR A 50 -5.19 -11.71 5.29
N ARG A 51 -5.88 -11.24 6.33
CA ARG A 51 -5.26 -10.52 7.46
C ARG A 51 -4.17 -11.34 8.14
N TYR A 52 -4.42 -12.63 8.40
CA TYR A 52 -3.43 -13.50 9.04
C TYR A 52 -2.16 -13.67 8.19
N ILE A 53 -2.30 -13.87 6.87
CA ILE A 53 -1.17 -14.01 5.96
C ILE A 53 -0.35 -12.72 5.91
N ARG A 54 -1.01 -11.55 5.76
CA ARG A 54 -0.35 -10.25 5.77
C ARG A 54 0.33 -9.95 7.11
N TRP A 55 -0.29 -10.33 8.22
CA TRP A 55 0.31 -10.20 9.55
C TRP A 55 1.57 -11.07 9.71
N LEU A 56 1.53 -12.31 9.21
CA LEU A 56 2.62 -13.27 9.39
C LEU A 56 3.82 -12.99 8.46
N PHE A 57 3.55 -12.61 7.21
CA PHE A 57 4.57 -12.49 6.16
C PHE A 57 4.78 -11.06 5.67
N GLY A 58 4.00 -10.08 6.14
CA GLY A 58 3.95 -8.74 5.57
C GLY A 58 3.19 -8.69 4.25
N SER A 59 3.23 -7.52 3.62
CA SER A 59 2.60 -7.22 2.32
C SER A 59 3.61 -6.85 1.24
N ASP A 60 4.91 -6.87 1.54
CA ASP A 60 5.98 -6.50 0.60
C ASP A 60 5.88 -7.32 -0.71
N TRP A 61 5.64 -8.64 -0.60
CA TRP A 61 5.48 -9.54 -1.75
C TRP A 61 4.28 -9.19 -2.65
N GLN A 62 3.18 -8.68 -2.08
CA GLN A 62 2.03 -8.24 -2.87
C GLN A 62 2.33 -6.94 -3.61
N ALA A 63 3.07 -6.03 -2.95
CA ALA A 63 3.54 -4.81 -3.58
C ALA A 63 4.49 -5.12 -4.74
N GLU A 64 5.44 -6.04 -4.55
CA GLU A 64 6.38 -6.47 -5.60
C GLU A 64 5.66 -7.03 -6.84
N GLU A 65 4.66 -7.88 -6.64
CA GLU A 65 3.89 -8.49 -7.73
C GLU A 65 3.16 -7.42 -8.56
N LEU A 66 2.59 -6.40 -7.91
CA LEU A 66 1.80 -5.37 -8.58
C LEU A 66 2.65 -4.29 -9.21
N VAL A 67 3.68 -3.82 -8.49
CA VAL A 67 4.62 -2.81 -8.97
C VAL A 67 5.53 -3.38 -10.07
N GLY A 68 5.76 -4.69 -10.09
CA GLY A 68 6.63 -5.34 -11.06
C GLY A 68 8.12 -5.10 -10.81
N HIS A 69 8.47 -4.58 -9.62
CA HIS A 69 9.84 -4.35 -9.17
C HIS A 69 10.02 -4.88 -7.75
N PRO A 70 11.22 -5.35 -7.37
CA PRO A 70 11.52 -5.65 -5.97
C PRO A 70 11.28 -4.42 -5.09
N ILE A 71 10.82 -4.64 -3.86
CA ILE A 71 10.51 -3.57 -2.90
C ILE A 71 11.46 -3.67 -1.72
N THR A 72 12.02 -2.54 -1.32
CA THR A 72 12.80 -2.42 -0.09
C THR A 72 12.17 -1.40 0.86
N ARG A 73 12.46 -1.55 2.15
CA ARG A 73 12.03 -0.63 3.20
C ARG A 73 13.21 0.18 3.70
N ILE A 74 13.07 1.49 3.68
CA ILE A 74 14.04 2.40 4.30
C ILE A 74 13.39 3.04 5.51
N PHE A 75 14.12 3.09 6.62
CA PHE A 75 13.73 3.89 7.76
C PHE A 75 14.09 5.35 7.50
N ASP A 76 13.07 6.21 7.50
CA ASP A 76 13.24 7.65 7.41
C ASP A 76 13.35 8.23 8.83
N GLU A 77 14.52 8.80 9.13
CA GLU A 77 14.81 9.40 10.44
C GLU A 77 13.99 10.67 10.71
N GLN A 78 13.51 11.36 9.67
CA GLN A 78 12.73 12.60 9.84
C GLN A 78 11.29 12.30 10.22
N SER A 79 10.66 11.35 9.53
CA SER A 79 9.28 10.92 9.80
C SER A 79 9.19 9.86 10.92
N GLY A 80 10.29 9.16 11.20
CA GLY A 80 10.33 8.05 12.16
C GLY A 80 9.59 6.82 11.67
N GLN A 81 9.41 6.68 10.35
CA GLN A 81 8.61 5.63 9.73
C GLN A 81 9.42 4.87 8.67
N TYR A 82 8.98 3.65 8.35
CA TYR A 82 9.50 2.91 7.21
C TYR A 82 8.71 3.31 5.96
N SER A 83 9.42 3.63 4.87
CA SER A 83 8.85 3.87 3.55
C SER A 83 9.29 2.77 2.58
N TRP A 84 8.37 2.34 1.71
CA TRP A 84 8.73 1.50 0.56
C TRP A 84 9.46 2.30 -0.52
N TRP A 85 10.36 1.59 -1.19
CA TRP A 85 11.11 2.04 -2.36
C TRP A 85 11.17 0.89 -3.36
N ALA A 86 10.86 1.16 -4.62
CA ALA A 86 11.08 0.22 -5.69
C ALA A 86 12.57 0.16 -6.07
N VAL A 87 13.07 -1.04 -6.36
CA VAL A 87 14.46 -1.28 -6.73
C VAL A 87 14.55 -1.47 -8.25
N ALA A 88 15.27 -0.58 -8.92
CA ALA A 88 15.56 -0.70 -10.35
C ALA A 88 16.62 -1.78 -10.62
N GLU A 89 16.78 -2.19 -11.88
CA GLU A 89 17.72 -3.23 -12.29
C GLU A 89 19.19 -2.89 -11.96
N ASP A 90 19.52 -1.61 -11.93
CA ASP A 90 20.85 -1.08 -11.55
C ASP A 90 21.04 -0.95 -10.03
N GLY A 91 20.03 -1.32 -9.23
CA GLY A 91 20.01 -1.20 -7.78
C GLY A 91 19.58 0.18 -7.26
N SER A 92 19.28 1.13 -8.14
CA SER A 92 18.78 2.45 -7.77
C SER A 92 17.39 2.35 -7.14
N LEU A 93 17.13 3.17 -6.12
CA LEU A 93 15.84 3.19 -5.44
C LEU A 93 14.98 4.30 -6.02
N PHE A 94 13.71 4.03 -6.27
CA PHE A 94 12.81 5.04 -6.81
C PHE A 94 11.40 4.95 -6.24
N GLN A 95 10.72 6.09 -6.33
CA GLN A 95 9.30 6.28 -6.09
C GLN A 95 8.69 6.99 -7.30
N ASN A 96 7.37 7.08 -7.33
CA ASN A 96 6.55 7.56 -8.42
C ASN A 96 5.52 8.56 -7.90
N SER A 97 5.27 9.57 -8.71
CA SER A 97 4.18 10.51 -8.46
C SER A 97 3.62 11.00 -9.80
N THR A 98 2.46 11.62 -9.76
CA THR A 98 1.89 12.33 -10.89
C THR A 98 1.30 13.64 -10.40
N VAL A 99 1.38 14.69 -11.21
CA VAL A 99 0.82 16.01 -10.90
C VAL A 99 -0.43 16.29 -11.72
N ASP A 100 -0.50 15.72 -12.93
CA ASP A 100 -1.52 16.00 -13.94
C ASP A 100 -2.34 14.75 -14.31
N GLY A 101 -2.18 13.65 -13.57
CA GLY A 101 -2.86 12.38 -13.83
C GLY A 101 -2.46 11.70 -15.15
N GLU A 102 -1.53 12.28 -15.93
CA GLU A 102 -1.13 11.80 -17.25
C GLU A 102 0.33 11.37 -17.30
N GLN A 103 1.22 12.16 -16.70
CA GLN A 103 2.66 11.94 -16.72
C GLN A 103 3.15 11.43 -15.36
N ILE A 104 3.61 10.19 -15.36
CA ILE A 104 4.29 9.63 -14.19
C ILE A 104 5.71 10.21 -14.12
N ILE A 105 6.02 10.82 -12.98
CA ILE A 105 7.35 11.25 -12.57
C ILE A 105 7.94 10.15 -11.71
N ARG A 106 9.20 9.79 -11.98
CA ARG A 106 9.99 8.89 -11.15
C ARG A 106 11.02 9.70 -10.38
N SER A 107 10.99 9.60 -9.06
CA SER A 107 11.97 10.18 -8.16
C SER A 107 13.01 9.14 -7.76
N VAL A 108 14.22 9.23 -8.31
CA VAL A 108 15.33 8.31 -8.02
C VAL A 108 16.17 8.83 -6.87
N ARG A 109 16.32 8.03 -5.82
CA ARG A 109 17.15 8.34 -4.65
C ARG A 109 18.63 8.15 -4.96
N GLN A 110 19.39 9.22 -4.82
CA GLN A 110 20.83 9.24 -4.99
C GLN A 110 21.55 8.70 -3.74
N PRO A 111 22.84 8.32 -3.86
CA PRO A 111 23.64 7.86 -2.72
C PRO A 111 23.76 8.90 -1.58
N ASP A 112 23.68 10.19 -1.90
CA ASP A 112 23.70 11.28 -0.92
C ASP A 112 22.34 11.55 -0.24
N GLY A 113 21.30 10.78 -0.62
CA GLY A 113 19.95 10.91 -0.09
C GLY A 113 19.08 11.93 -0.80
N THR A 114 19.60 12.65 -1.80
CA THR A 114 18.79 13.55 -2.64
C THR A 114 17.91 12.77 -3.62
N LEU A 115 16.83 13.38 -4.09
CA LEU A 115 15.94 12.79 -5.08
C LEU A 115 16.10 13.52 -6.41
N VAL A 116 16.27 12.76 -7.48
CA VAL A 116 16.27 13.27 -8.85
C VAL A 116 14.98 12.83 -9.53
N ALA A 117 14.12 13.79 -9.83
CA ALA A 117 12.83 13.55 -10.47
C ALA A 117 12.96 13.63 -11.99
N GLU A 118 12.57 12.56 -12.67
CA GLU A 118 12.59 12.46 -14.13
C GLU A 118 11.27 11.84 -14.62
N PRO A 119 10.70 12.32 -15.75
CA PRO A 119 9.55 11.66 -16.36
C PRO A 119 9.89 10.21 -16.71
N VAL A 120 8.98 9.27 -16.40
CA VAL A 120 9.15 7.88 -16.81
C VAL A 120 9.19 7.83 -18.34
N PRO A 121 10.24 7.24 -18.94
CA PRO A 121 10.36 7.20 -20.39
C PRO A 121 9.30 6.28 -21.01
N GLY A 122 8.76 6.69 -22.16
CA GLY A 122 7.79 5.90 -22.91
C GLY A 122 6.37 6.00 -22.35
N ASN A 123 5.58 4.94 -22.55
CA ASN A 123 4.24 4.82 -22.00
C ASN A 123 4.25 3.84 -20.81
N PRO A 124 4.18 4.31 -19.56
CA PRO A 124 4.16 3.45 -18.38
C PRO A 124 2.79 2.81 -18.12
N TRP A 125 1.73 3.27 -18.78
CA TRP A 125 0.35 2.86 -18.54
C TRP A 125 0.04 1.48 -19.15
N THR A 126 -0.66 0.65 -18.38
CA THR A 126 -1.13 -0.68 -18.81
C THR A 126 -2.66 -0.74 -18.70
N VAL A 127 -3.32 -1.37 -19.67
CA VAL A 127 -4.78 -1.55 -19.63
C VAL A 127 -5.12 -2.75 -18.75
N ASN A 128 -5.95 -2.55 -17.71
CA ASN A 128 -6.43 -3.62 -16.83
C ASN A 128 -7.62 -4.41 -17.44
N ASP A 129 -8.13 -5.41 -16.71
CA ASP A 129 -9.25 -6.25 -17.15
C ASP A 129 -10.56 -5.47 -17.38
N GLU A 130 -10.67 -4.27 -16.84
CA GLU A 130 -11.84 -3.38 -16.98
C GLU A 130 -11.69 -2.42 -18.18
N GLY A 131 -10.57 -2.46 -18.90
CA GLY A 131 -10.28 -1.59 -20.03
C GLY A 131 -9.76 -0.20 -19.62
N VAL A 132 -9.34 -0.03 -18.36
CA VAL A 132 -8.84 1.24 -17.81
C VAL A 132 -7.31 1.26 -17.85
N GLU A 133 -6.74 2.39 -18.26
CA GLU A 133 -5.29 2.61 -18.22
C GLU A 133 -4.83 2.90 -16.79
N VAL A 134 -4.01 1.99 -16.24
CA VAL A 134 -3.49 2.07 -14.88
C VAL A 134 -1.97 1.98 -14.86
N PHE A 135 -1.36 2.56 -13.83
CA PHE A 135 0.06 2.44 -13.55
C PHE A 135 0.25 1.99 -12.11
N TRP A 136 1.12 1.00 -11.90
CA TRP A 136 1.50 0.50 -10.58
C TRP A 136 2.92 0.95 -10.23
N GLY A 137 3.10 1.47 -9.01
CA GLY A 137 4.38 2.00 -8.56
C GLY A 137 4.41 2.17 -7.04
N VAL A 138 5.42 2.87 -6.53
CA VAL A 138 5.49 3.26 -5.11
C VAL A 138 5.28 4.76 -5.01
N ASP A 139 4.34 5.24 -4.21
CA ASP A 139 4.08 6.68 -4.06
C ASP A 139 5.19 7.38 -3.26
N ASP A 140 5.14 8.71 -3.22
CA ASP A 140 6.04 9.57 -2.45
C ASP A 140 5.88 9.42 -0.93
N ASP A 141 4.74 8.92 -0.47
CA ASP A 141 4.50 8.52 0.93
C ASP A 141 5.11 7.15 1.28
N GLY A 142 5.64 6.41 0.31
CA GLY A 142 6.27 5.10 0.53
C GLY A 142 5.30 3.92 0.63
N HIS A 143 4.20 3.94 -0.13
CA HIS A 143 3.23 2.86 -0.26
C HIS A 143 3.15 2.38 -1.71
N ALA A 144 2.78 1.13 -1.94
CA ALA A 144 2.49 0.70 -3.31
C ALA A 144 1.17 1.33 -3.73
N ALA A 145 1.15 1.93 -4.92
CA ALA A 145 0.04 2.73 -5.39
C ALA A 145 -0.35 2.35 -6.83
N MET A 146 -1.65 2.38 -7.12
CA MET A 146 -2.18 2.37 -8.48
C MET A 146 -2.69 3.75 -8.83
N TRP A 147 -2.24 4.29 -9.96
CA TRP A 147 -2.80 5.48 -10.58
C TRP A 147 -3.71 5.08 -11.74
N VAL A 148 -4.79 5.84 -11.94
CA VAL A 148 -5.67 5.73 -13.11
C VAL A 148 -5.42 6.93 -14.00
N ARG A 149 -5.18 6.71 -15.29
CA ARG A 149 -4.83 7.80 -16.20
C ARG A 149 -5.99 8.77 -16.40
N GLY A 150 -5.71 10.06 -16.23
CA GLY A 150 -6.70 11.13 -16.40
C GLY A 150 -7.72 11.25 -15.26
N ASP A 151 -7.55 10.46 -14.19
CA ASP A 151 -8.26 10.64 -12.94
C ASP A 151 -7.26 11.21 -11.91
N ASP A 152 -7.20 12.54 -11.83
CA ASP A 152 -6.21 13.28 -11.02
C ASP A 152 -6.25 12.94 -9.52
N LEU A 153 -7.26 12.19 -9.04
CA LEU A 153 -7.53 11.97 -7.63
C LEU A 153 -7.53 10.50 -7.17
N GLU A 154 -7.73 9.52 -8.05
CA GLU A 154 -7.85 8.12 -7.61
C GLU A 154 -6.49 7.41 -7.53
N THR A 155 -5.82 7.53 -6.39
CA THR A 155 -4.61 6.74 -6.06
C THR A 155 -4.96 5.60 -5.10
N TRP A 156 -4.78 4.36 -5.51
CA TRP A 156 -5.07 3.18 -4.67
C TRP A 156 -3.82 2.69 -3.96
N LYS A 157 -3.74 2.86 -2.64
CA LYS A 157 -2.59 2.48 -1.81
C LYS A 157 -2.76 1.10 -1.21
N LEU A 158 -1.72 0.27 -1.27
CA LEU A 158 -1.62 -0.98 -0.52
C LEU A 158 -0.99 -0.69 0.84
N THR A 159 -1.74 -1.00 1.90
CA THR A 159 -1.24 -1.06 3.26
C THR A 159 -1.06 -2.51 3.68
N ALA A 160 -0.32 -2.74 4.77
CA ALA A 160 -0.24 -4.06 5.40
C ALA A 160 -1.62 -4.60 5.82
N ALA A 161 -2.62 -3.74 5.96
CA ALA A 161 -3.97 -4.14 6.28
C ALA A 161 -4.81 -4.45 5.02
N THR A 162 -4.77 -3.59 4.00
CA THR A 162 -5.75 -3.55 2.89
C THR A 162 -5.40 -2.53 1.81
N TRP A 163 -6.16 -2.56 0.71
CA TRP A 163 -6.24 -1.48 -0.27
C TRP A 163 -7.08 -0.32 0.23
N THR A 164 -6.58 0.91 0.07
CA THR A 164 -7.30 2.14 0.36
C THR A 164 -7.15 3.10 -0.80
N SER A 165 -8.25 3.65 -1.33
CA SER A 165 -8.14 4.80 -2.22
C SER A 165 -7.84 6.06 -1.41
N ALA A 166 -6.84 6.82 -1.83
CA ALA A 166 -6.78 8.23 -1.55
C ALA A 166 -7.77 8.91 -2.51
N ALA A 167 -8.66 9.73 -1.95
CA ALA A 167 -9.60 10.57 -2.67
C ALA A 167 -9.47 12.00 -2.14
#